data_AF-A0ABD4ELB1-F1
#
_entry.id   AF-A0ABD4ELB1-F1
#
_cell.length_a   1.000
_cell.length_b   1.000
_cell.length_c   1.000
_cell.angle_alpha   90.00
_cell.angle_beta   90.00
_cell.angle_gamma   90.00
#
_symmetry.space_group_name_H-M   'P 1'
#
loop_
_entity.id
_entity.type
_entity.pdbx_description
1 polymer ?
#
loop_
_entity_poly.entity_id
_entity_poly.type
_entity_poly.pdbx_seq_one_letter_code
_entity_poly.pdbx_strand_id
1 'polypeptide(L)'
;MADHNSLITIKLNEQITCLTKLSELLTQELTAIASRRGEGLKEIAQQKMSFLTSVSTLDKELSKLIASNDQQTDENADLIKLTREKLEQCQKQNEVNAHAAHQAQLSVKQLKGILIGAPSSMTYDQAGSVVNTDNSIVRNLKA
;
A
#
# COMPACT_ATOMS: atom_id res chain seq x y z
N MET A 1 -8.38 -25.74 30.48
CA MET A 1 -8.04 -26.34 29.16
C MET A 1 -9.07 -25.96 28.10
N ALA A 2 -10.39 -26.05 28.35
CA ALA A 2 -11.42 -25.56 27.41
C ALA A 2 -11.34 -24.05 27.14
N ASP A 3 -11.01 -23.25 28.16
CA ASP A 3 -10.94 -21.78 28.05
C ASP A 3 -9.82 -21.26 27.14
N HIS A 4 -8.76 -22.06 26.96
CA HIS A 4 -7.61 -21.64 26.17
C HIS A 4 -7.84 -21.84 24.68
N ASN A 5 -8.48 -22.96 24.31
CA ASN A 5 -8.90 -23.19 22.93
C ASN A 5 -9.98 -22.21 22.50
N SER A 6 -10.96 -21.89 23.36
CA SER A 6 -11.99 -20.90 23.03
C SER A 6 -11.40 -19.49 22.84
N LEU A 7 -10.41 -19.10 23.65
CA LEU A 7 -9.70 -17.84 23.48
C LEU A 7 -8.93 -17.79 22.15
N ILE A 8 -8.25 -18.88 21.77
CA ILE A 8 -7.59 -19.00 20.46
C ILE A 8 -8.61 -18.85 19.33
N THR A 9 -9.76 -19.53 19.41
CA THR A 9 -10.84 -19.44 18.43
C THR A 9 -11.33 -18.00 18.27
N ILE A 10 -11.58 -17.28 19.38
CA ILE A 10 -12.01 -15.87 19.36
C ILE A 10 -10.95 -15.01 18.66
N LYS A 11 -9.67 -15.17 19.02
CA LYS A 11 -8.56 -14.39 18.47
C LYS A 11 -8.32 -14.65 16.98
N LEU A 12 -8.49 -15.90 16.52
CA LEU A 12 -8.44 -16.24 15.11
C LEU A 12 -9.57 -15.56 14.32
N ASN A 13 -10.79 -15.56 14.86
CA ASN A 13 -11.93 -14.87 14.25
C ASN A 13 -11.74 -13.34 14.19
N GLU A 14 -11.14 -12.73 15.22
CA GLU A 14 -10.73 -11.32 15.19
C GLU A 14 -9.73 -11.05 14.05
N GLN A 15 -8.72 -11.92 13.89
CA GLN A 15 -7.72 -11.79 12.83
C GLN A 15 -8.33 -11.95 11.43
N ILE A 16 -9.22 -12.92 11.24
CA ILE A 16 -9.95 -13.12 9.97
C ILE A 16 -10.81 -11.90 9.62
N THR A 17 -11.50 -11.33 10.61
CA THR A 17 -12.30 -10.10 10.42
C THR A 17 -11.41 -8.94 10.01
N CYS A 18 -10.24 -8.80 10.65
CA CYS A 18 -9.25 -7.78 10.32
C CYS A 18 -8.73 -7.94 8.88
N LEU A 19 -8.37 -9.16 8.48
CA LEU A 19 -7.88 -9.48 7.13
C LEU A 19 -8.96 -9.26 6.06
N THR A 20 -10.22 -9.56 6.37
CA THR A 20 -11.34 -9.32 5.45
C THR A 20 -11.51 -7.82 5.16
N LYS A 21 -11.51 -6.99 6.22
CA LYS A 21 -11.55 -5.52 6.08
C LYS A 21 -10.33 -4.97 5.35
N LEU A 22 -9.15 -5.54 5.60
CA LEU A 22 -7.94 -5.17 4.88
C LEU A 22 -8.05 -5.49 3.37
N SER A 23 -8.63 -6.64 3.01
CA SER A 23 -8.87 -7.01 1.60
C SER A 23 -9.84 -6.04 0.91
N GLU A 24 -10.91 -5.62 1.58
CA GLU A 24 -11.83 -4.60 1.08
C GLU A 24 -11.11 -3.26 0.86
N LEU A 25 -10.27 -2.86 1.81
CA LEU A 25 -9.49 -1.64 1.73
C LEU A 25 -8.48 -1.68 0.57
N LEU A 26 -7.81 -2.82 0.34
CA LEU A 26 -6.92 -3.00 -0.80
C LEU A 26 -7.67 -2.92 -2.13
N THR A 27 -8.92 -3.37 -2.19
CA THR A 27 -9.78 -3.22 -3.39
C THR A 27 -10.12 -1.75 -3.65
N GLN A 28 -10.40 -0.99 -2.60
CA GLN A 28 -10.62 0.46 -2.67
C GLN A 28 -9.35 1.19 -3.11
N GLU A 29 -8.18 0.80 -2.58
CA GLU A 29 -6.86 1.32 -2.96
C GLU A 29 -6.63 1.15 -4.47
N LEU A 30 -6.86 -0.05 -5.01
CA LEU A 30 -6.72 -0.31 -6.44
C LEU A 30 -7.63 0.59 -7.28
N THR A 31 -8.88 0.75 -6.86
CA THR A 31 -9.87 1.57 -7.55
C THR A 31 -9.45 3.05 -7.57
N ALA A 32 -8.94 3.56 -6.45
CA ALA A 32 -8.45 4.93 -6.34
C ALA A 32 -7.20 5.17 -7.22
N ILE A 33 -6.23 4.23 -7.20
CA ILE A 33 -5.05 4.24 -8.07
C ILE A 33 -5.46 4.24 -9.55
N ALA A 34 -6.32 3.31 -9.94
CA ALA A 34 -6.79 3.16 -11.32
C ALA A 34 -7.54 4.41 -11.82
N SER A 35 -8.31 5.04 -10.93
CA SER A 35 -9.03 6.29 -11.23
C SER A 35 -8.12 7.52 -11.31
N ARG A 36 -6.81 7.37 -11.05
CA ARG A 36 -5.83 8.48 -10.95
C ARG A 36 -6.27 9.57 -9.97
N ARG A 37 -7.06 9.20 -8.95
CA ARG A 37 -7.53 10.11 -7.91
C ARG A 37 -6.59 9.98 -6.72
N GLY A 38 -5.83 11.03 -6.46
CA GLY A 38 -4.97 11.11 -5.27
C GLY A 38 -5.77 11.32 -3.98
N GLU A 39 -6.99 11.85 -4.09
CA GLU A 39 -7.92 12.00 -2.97
C GLU A 39 -8.33 10.63 -2.42
N GLY A 40 -8.30 10.46 -1.11
CA GLY A 40 -8.63 9.19 -0.45
C GLY A 40 -7.44 8.23 -0.30
N LEU A 41 -6.37 8.34 -1.10
CA LEU A 41 -5.21 7.44 -0.99
C LEU A 41 -4.47 7.60 0.34
N LYS A 42 -4.43 8.82 0.89
CA LYS A 42 -3.80 9.09 2.18
C LYS A 42 -4.57 8.42 3.32
N GLU A 43 -5.90 8.55 3.31
CA GLU A 43 -6.79 7.93 4.29
C GLU A 43 -6.71 6.40 4.19
N ILE A 44 -6.73 5.86 2.98
CA ILE A 44 -6.57 4.42 2.71
C ILE A 44 -5.23 3.92 3.26
N ALA A 45 -4.12 4.65 3.03
CA ALA A 45 -2.81 4.28 3.54
C ALA A 45 -2.76 4.28 5.08
N GLN A 46 -3.40 5.25 5.72
CA GLN A 46 -3.50 5.31 7.19
C GLN A 46 -4.30 4.14 7.75
N GLN A 47 -5.46 3.83 7.17
CA GLN A 47 -6.29 2.70 7.58
C GLN A 47 -5.54 1.37 7.39
N LYS A 48 -4.83 1.21 6.28
CA LYS A 48 -4.01 0.03 5.99
C LYS A 48 -2.94 -0.18 7.04
N MET A 49 -2.25 0.88 7.46
CA MET A 49 -1.26 0.83 8.54
C MET A 49 -1.88 0.40 9.88
N SER A 50 -3.08 0.89 10.19
CA SER A 50 -3.82 0.51 11.39
C SER A 50 -4.17 -0.98 11.37
N PHE A 51 -4.72 -1.50 10.27
CA PHE A 51 -5.03 -2.92 10.14
C PHE A 51 -3.79 -3.80 10.21
N LEU A 52 -2.69 -3.43 9.55
CA LEU A 52 -1.43 -4.19 9.63
C LEU A 52 -0.88 -4.26 11.05
N THR A 53 -1.00 -3.17 11.81
CA THR A 53 -0.61 -3.13 13.23
C THR A 53 -1.48 -4.05 14.07
N SER A 54 -2.81 -4.05 13.84
CA SER A 54 -3.74 -4.95 14.51
C SER A 54 -3.45 -6.42 14.19
N VAL A 55 -3.25 -6.76 12.90
CA VAL A 55 -2.89 -8.13 12.49
C VAL A 55 -1.58 -8.56 13.15
N SER A 56 -0.55 -7.70 13.17
CA SER A 56 0.74 -8.02 13.80
C SER A 56 0.61 -8.25 15.31
N THR A 57 -0.23 -7.49 15.99
CA THR A 57 -0.50 -7.64 17.42
C THR A 57 -1.21 -8.96 17.71
N LEU A 58 -2.29 -9.24 16.96
CA LEU A 58 -3.05 -10.48 17.08
C LEU A 58 -2.19 -11.71 16.80
N ASP A 59 -1.30 -11.65 15.81
CA ASP A 59 -0.41 -12.75 15.45
C ASP A 59 0.58 -13.07 16.58
N LYS A 60 1.12 -12.05 17.25
CA LYS A 60 1.98 -12.21 18.44
C LYS A 60 1.22 -12.78 19.63
N GLU A 61 -0.01 -12.34 19.86
CA GLU A 61 -0.88 -12.88 20.92
C GLU A 61 -1.19 -14.35 20.66
N LEU A 62 -1.64 -14.68 19.44
CA LEU A 62 -1.93 -16.05 19.01
C LEU A 62 -0.71 -16.96 19.11
N SER A 63 0.46 -16.48 18.70
CA SER A 63 1.70 -17.26 18.81
C SER A 63 2.01 -17.66 20.26
N LYS A 64 1.81 -16.76 21.21
CA LYS A 64 1.98 -17.05 22.65
C LYS A 64 0.92 -18.02 23.15
N LEU A 65 -0.34 -17.81 22.77
CA LEU A 65 -1.44 -18.68 23.20
C LEU A 65 -1.25 -20.09 22.65
N ILE A 66 -0.97 -20.26 21.37
CA ILE A 66 -0.76 -21.56 20.74
C ILE A 66 0.46 -22.27 21.37
N ALA A 67 1.57 -21.57 21.60
CA ALA A 67 2.75 -22.15 22.25
C ALA A 67 2.49 -22.62 23.69
N SER A 68 1.52 -22.01 24.39
CA SER A 68 1.14 -22.36 25.76
C SER A 68 0.04 -23.44 25.80
N ASN A 69 -0.40 -23.96 24.64
CA ASN A 69 -1.51 -24.87 24.52
C ASN A 69 -1.06 -26.23 23.97
N ASP A 70 -1.02 -27.25 24.84
CA ASP A 70 -0.60 -28.60 24.46
C ASP A 70 -1.67 -29.39 23.67
N GLN A 71 -2.91 -28.89 23.61
CA GLN A 71 -4.02 -29.54 22.91
C GLN A 71 -4.75 -28.59 21.97
N GLN A 72 -4.39 -28.63 20.69
CA GLN A 72 -5.09 -27.91 19.63
C GLN A 72 -6.32 -28.69 19.16
N THR A 73 -7.45 -28.01 18.97
CA THR A 73 -8.67 -28.60 18.39
C THR A 73 -8.63 -28.57 16.87
N ASP A 74 -9.40 -29.44 16.22
CA ASP A 74 -9.56 -29.45 14.76
C ASP A 74 -10.13 -28.11 14.25
N GLU A 75 -11.08 -27.51 15.00
CA GLU A 75 -11.63 -26.18 14.70
C GLU A 75 -10.54 -25.09 14.64
N ASN A 76 -9.61 -25.10 15.61
CA ASN A 76 -8.51 -24.15 15.62
C ASN A 76 -7.54 -24.38 14.46
N ALA A 77 -7.33 -25.64 14.04
CA ALA A 77 -6.54 -25.96 12.86
C ALA A 77 -7.17 -25.43 11.57
N ASP A 78 -8.49 -25.59 11.41
CA ASP A 78 -9.24 -25.08 10.26
C ASP A 78 -9.22 -23.55 10.20
N LEU A 79 -9.42 -22.89 11.34
CA LEU A 79 -9.34 -21.42 11.42
C LEU A 79 -7.93 -20.90 11.11
N ILE A 80 -6.87 -21.56 11.58
CA ILE A 80 -5.48 -21.20 11.22
C ILE A 80 -5.27 -21.31 9.71
N LYS A 81 -5.78 -22.37 9.08
CA LYS A 81 -5.69 -22.56 7.63
C LYS A 81 -6.42 -21.43 6.89
N LEU A 82 -7.65 -21.12 7.30
CA LEU A 82 -8.44 -20.03 6.72
C LEU A 82 -7.74 -18.67 6.87
N THR A 83 -7.17 -18.37 8.04
CA THR A 83 -6.39 -17.15 8.27
C THR A 83 -5.21 -17.04 7.31
N ARG A 84 -4.47 -18.14 7.09
CA ARG A 84 -3.33 -18.16 6.15
C ARG A 84 -3.77 -17.91 4.72
N GLU A 85 -4.85 -18.54 4.28
CA GLU A 85 -5.43 -18.31 2.94
C GLU A 85 -5.83 -16.84 2.75
N LYS A 86 -6.45 -16.22 3.76
CA LYS A 86 -6.82 -14.79 3.74
C LYS A 86 -5.59 -13.88 3.72
N LEU A 87 -4.54 -14.22 4.47
CA LEU A 87 -3.30 -13.46 4.46
C LEU A 87 -2.64 -13.51 3.07
N GLU A 88 -2.59 -14.68 2.45
CA GLU A 88 -2.05 -14.87 1.10
C GLU A 88 -2.85 -14.07 0.06
N GLN A 89 -4.19 -14.03 0.18
CA GLN A 89 -5.05 -13.19 -0.67
C GLN A 89 -4.70 -11.70 -0.52
N CYS A 90 -4.56 -11.21 0.72
CA CYS A 90 -4.16 -9.83 0.98
C CYS A 90 -2.77 -9.51 0.42
N GLN A 91 -1.82 -10.43 0.51
CA GLN A 91 -0.47 -10.26 -0.05
C GLN A 91 -0.51 -10.12 -1.57
N LYS A 92 -1.20 -11.04 -2.26
CA LYS A 92 -1.37 -10.99 -3.72
C LYS A 92 -2.04 -9.69 -4.17
N GLN A 93 -3.10 -9.27 -3.49
CA GLN A 93 -3.77 -8.02 -3.83
C GLN A 93 -2.87 -6.79 -3.59
N ASN A 94 -2.09 -6.79 -2.53
CA ASN A 94 -1.14 -5.71 -2.26
C ASN A 94 -0.04 -5.62 -3.34
N GLU A 95 0.45 -6.74 -3.86
CA GLU A 95 1.38 -6.76 -4.99
C GLU A 95 0.77 -6.16 -6.27
N VAL A 96 -0.49 -6.51 -6.57
CA VAL A 96 -1.24 -5.92 -7.68
C VAL A 96 -1.35 -4.41 -7.52
N ASN A 97 -1.69 -3.93 -6.31
CA ASN A 97 -1.79 -2.51 -6.02
C ASN A 97 -0.45 -1.79 -6.17
N ALA A 98 0.66 -2.39 -5.71
CA ALA A 98 1.99 -1.84 -5.85
C ALA A 98 2.39 -1.69 -7.34
N HIS A 99 2.11 -2.71 -8.16
CA HIS A 99 2.33 -2.63 -9.59
C HIS A 99 1.48 -1.54 -10.25
N ALA A 100 0.18 -1.46 -9.91
CA ALA A 100 -0.70 -0.42 -10.42
C ALA A 100 -0.22 1.00 -10.05
N ALA A 101 0.21 1.21 -8.80
CA ALA A 101 0.74 2.48 -8.33
C ALA A 101 2.01 2.88 -9.10
N HIS A 102 2.93 1.93 -9.30
CA HIS A 102 4.15 2.17 -10.07
C HIS A 102 3.85 2.55 -11.53
N GLN A 103 2.92 1.85 -12.18
CA GLN A 103 2.50 2.18 -13.54
C GLN A 103 1.85 3.56 -13.65
N ALA A 104 1.01 3.93 -12.67
CA ALA A 104 0.42 5.26 -12.59
C ALA A 104 1.52 6.35 -12.47
N GLN A 105 2.54 6.11 -11.64
CA GLN A 105 3.68 7.01 -11.46
C GLN A 105 4.49 7.19 -12.74
N LEU A 106 4.81 6.10 -13.45
CA LEU A 106 5.53 6.16 -14.72
C LEU A 106 4.76 6.97 -15.77
N SER A 107 3.46 6.73 -15.89
CA SER A 107 2.58 7.47 -16.81
C SER A 107 2.60 8.98 -16.53
N VAL A 108 2.51 9.37 -15.26
CA VAL A 108 2.56 10.79 -14.85
C VAL A 108 3.94 11.39 -15.15
N LYS A 109 5.02 10.65 -14.92
CA LYS A 109 6.38 11.09 -15.25
C LYS A 109 6.56 11.32 -16.74
N GLN A 110 6.07 10.41 -17.59
CA GLN A 110 6.08 10.55 -19.04
C GLN A 110 5.29 11.77 -19.50
N LEU A 111 4.05 11.93 -18.99
CA LEU A 111 3.21 13.09 -19.29
C LEU A 111 3.91 14.40 -18.88
N LYS A 112 4.54 14.45 -17.70
CA LYS A 112 5.32 15.60 -17.25
C LYS A 112 6.49 15.89 -18.21
N GLY A 113 7.19 14.87 -18.69
CA GLY A 113 8.26 15.03 -19.68
C GLY A 113 7.77 15.58 -21.02
N ILE A 114 6.58 15.19 -21.46
CA ILE A 114 5.93 15.73 -22.67
C ILE A 114 5.50 17.19 -22.46
N LEU A 115 4.82 17.48 -21.34
CA LEU A 115 4.25 18.80 -21.05
C LEU A 115 5.29 19.87 -20.75
N ILE A 116 6.35 19.52 -20.01
CA ILE A 116 7.41 20.46 -19.63
C ILE A 116 8.51 20.49 -20.70
N GLY A 117 8.54 19.49 -21.59
CA GLY A 117 9.64 19.25 -22.52
C GLY A 117 10.91 18.81 -21.78
N ALA A 118 11.79 18.09 -22.47
CA ALA A 118 13.20 18.15 -22.08
C ALA A 118 13.64 19.63 -22.14
N PRO A 119 14.53 20.12 -21.26
CA PRO A 119 15.08 21.47 -21.40
C PRO A 119 15.91 21.52 -22.68
N SER A 120 15.24 21.79 -23.79
CA SER A 120 15.84 22.00 -25.10
C SER A 120 15.28 23.30 -25.64
N SER A 121 15.48 24.38 -24.88
CA SER A 121 15.55 25.70 -25.50
C SER A 121 16.94 25.81 -26.15
N MET A 122 17.12 25.12 -27.28
CA MET A 122 18.12 25.55 -28.25
C MET A 122 17.47 26.64 -29.09
N THR A 123 17.39 27.84 -28.52
CA THR A 123 17.06 29.04 -29.27
C THR A 123 18.33 29.51 -29.95
N TYR A 124 18.36 29.41 -31.28
CA TYR A 124 19.36 30.07 -32.09
C TYR A 124 19.19 31.59 -31.91
N ASP A 125 20.29 32.29 -31.64
CA ASP A 125 20.31 33.74 -31.78
C ASP A 125 20.18 34.14 -33.27
N GLN A 126 20.01 35.43 -33.56
CA GLN A 126 19.90 35.93 -34.93
C GLN A 126 21.17 35.67 -35.79
N ALA A 127 22.26 35.18 -35.19
CA ALA A 127 23.52 34.82 -35.84
C ALA A 127 23.71 33.29 -35.99
N GLY A 128 22.73 32.47 -35.59
CA GLY A 128 22.80 31.02 -35.70
C GLY A 128 23.71 30.34 -34.66
N SER A 129 24.04 31.02 -33.56
CA SER A 129 24.77 30.40 -32.43
C SER A 129 23.85 29.85 -31.37
N VAL A 130 24.30 28.76 -30.75
CA VAL A 130 23.56 27.94 -29.79
C VAL A 130 23.62 28.60 -28.41
N VAL A 131 22.53 29.27 -27.99
CA VAL A 131 22.45 29.85 -26.64
C VAL A 131 21.81 28.82 -25.71
N ASN A 132 22.64 28.12 -24.94
CA ASN A 132 22.16 27.29 -23.84
C ASN A 132 21.68 28.25 -22.73
N THR A 133 20.37 28.43 -22.59
CA THR A 133 19.81 29.24 -21.51
C THR A 133 19.93 28.47 -20.20
N ASP A 134 21.11 28.56 -19.59
CA ASP A 134 21.30 28.14 -18.21
C ASP A 134 20.34 28.93 -17.32
N ASN A 135 19.60 28.16 -16.53
CA ASN A 135 18.44 28.55 -15.74
C ASN A 135 18.79 29.60 -14.66
N SER A 136 18.81 30.90 -15.01
CA SER A 136 18.89 32.00 -14.05
C SER A 136 17.54 32.68 -13.83
N ILE A 137 16.44 31.93 -13.74
CA ILE A 137 15.14 32.47 -13.31
C ILE A 137 15.08 32.57 -11.77
N VAL A 138 16.14 33.01 -11.09
CA VAL A 138 16.03 33.53 -9.72
C VAL A 138 17.23 34.43 -9.45
N ARG A 139 17.07 35.75 -9.64
CA ARG A 139 17.70 36.79 -8.81
C ARG A 139 17.12 38.14 -9.24
N ASN A 140 16.63 38.88 -8.26
CA ASN A 140 16.09 40.25 -8.33
C ASN A 140 14.57 40.39 -8.45
N LEU A 141 13.83 39.81 -7.50
CA LEU A 141 12.66 40.50 -6.94
C LEU A 141 13.11 41.24 -5.68
N LYS A 142 13.56 42.49 -5.86
CA LYS A 142 13.58 43.51 -4.81
C LYS A 142 13.40 44.88 -5.46
N ALA A 143 12.17 45.37 -5.42
CA ALA A 143 11.80 46.78 -5.47
C ALA A 143 10.44 46.90 -4.80
#